data_AF-A0A1M4MHW5-F1
#
_entry.id   AF-A0A1M4MHW5-F1
#
_cell.length_a   1.000
_cell.length_b   1.000
_cell.length_c   1.000
_cell.angle_alpha   90.00
_cell.angle_beta   90.00
_cell.angle_gamma   90.00
#
_symmetry.space_group_name_H-M   'P 1'
#
loop_
_entity.id
_entity.type
_entity.pdbx_description
1 polymer ?
#
loop_
_entity_poly.entity_id
_entity_poly.type
_entity_poly.pdbx_seq_one_letter_code
_entity_poly.pdbx_strand_id
1 'polypeptide(L)'
;MTFDRPATLQNLKRLLPASLFAGLVGGGLLALLTHVHTWCWSDIACYNHGLFDGIGTYQNLVLGILALLLAGMLPVALSREGGANRSAAVLAGGIAGCVAFLINELHFTTILVFGHGSSAGPGDLLSAICSTLANHALPLLAIGLAMAVLAALGAFVVSFFRERAAGPDEGAAASRLILCSTAAAILVVAVLPPLAAHAMLGAGMIDVNPGTALMTAAVSAERTAPDAIVITVEEVPPASVLDPDLPFSVFMNGVDVSNASACAASGFTATVDPTGGLAAVRGSQAAWTGGGVSNNGTPVYVVVMAHGTDGSEIIVLSLMI
;
A
#
# COMPACT_ATOMS: atom_id res chain seq x y z
N MET A 1 -34.76 -31.73 -7.30
CA MET A 1 -34.09 -31.02 -8.40
C MET A 1 -33.12 -31.98 -9.06
N THR A 2 -33.44 -32.53 -10.22
CA THR A 2 -32.53 -33.38 -10.99
C THR A 2 -31.55 -32.48 -11.76
N PHE A 3 -30.26 -32.59 -11.44
CA PHE A 3 -29.20 -31.88 -12.15
C PHE A 3 -29.09 -32.42 -13.57
N ASP A 4 -29.49 -31.63 -14.56
CA ASP A 4 -29.35 -31.99 -15.96
C ASP A 4 -27.87 -31.78 -16.37
N ARG A 5 -27.07 -32.81 -16.09
CA ARG A 5 -25.63 -32.89 -16.32
C ARG A 5 -25.19 -32.44 -17.72
N PRO A 6 -25.86 -32.84 -18.83
CA PRO A 6 -25.47 -32.41 -20.17
C PRO A 6 -25.66 -30.90 -20.41
N ALA A 7 -26.79 -30.33 -19.95
CA ALA A 7 -27.05 -28.89 -20.06
C ALA A 7 -26.04 -28.06 -19.26
N THR A 8 -25.65 -28.55 -18.08
CA THR A 8 -24.65 -27.90 -17.21
C THR A 8 -23.27 -27.87 -17.88
N LEU A 9 -22.84 -28.99 -18.47
CA LEU A 9 -21.55 -29.11 -19.14
C LEU A 9 -21.45 -28.20 -20.39
N GLN A 10 -22.54 -28.09 -21.15
CA GLN A 10 -22.61 -27.23 -22.34
C GLN A 10 -22.57 -25.74 -21.97
N ASN A 11 -23.30 -25.34 -20.92
CA ASN A 11 -23.24 -24.00 -20.37
C ASN A 11 -21.83 -23.65 -19.84
N LEU A 12 -21.17 -24.60 -19.18
CA LEU A 12 -19.81 -24.42 -18.67
C LEU A 12 -18.82 -24.17 -19.82
N LYS A 13 -18.81 -25.02 -20.86
CA LYS A 13 -17.93 -24.84 -22.03
C LYS A 13 -18.09 -23.48 -22.69
N ARG A 14 -19.32 -22.98 -22.70
CA ARG A 14 -19.68 -21.71 -23.33
C ARG A 14 -19.27 -20.49 -22.50
N LEU A 15 -19.49 -20.53 -21.19
CA LEU A 15 -19.29 -19.39 -20.29
C LEU A 15 -17.88 -19.30 -19.72
N LEU A 16 -17.14 -20.42 -19.71
CA LEU A 16 -15.81 -20.51 -19.12
C LEU A 16 -14.82 -19.49 -19.71
N PRO A 17 -14.67 -19.32 -21.04
CA PRO A 17 -13.71 -18.37 -21.59
C PRO A 17 -13.97 -16.92 -21.14
N ALA A 18 -15.24 -16.50 -21.15
CA ALA A 18 -15.64 -15.17 -20.72
C ALA A 18 -15.43 -14.98 -19.21
N SER A 19 -15.67 -16.03 -18.41
CA SER A 19 -15.48 -16.00 -16.94
C SER A 19 -13.99 -15.93 -16.57
N LEU A 20 -13.14 -16.71 -17.26
CA LEU A 20 -11.68 -16.67 -17.06
C LEU A 20 -11.12 -15.30 -17.45
N PHE A 21 -11.51 -14.77 -18.60
CA PHE A 21 -11.10 -13.43 -19.03
C PHE A 21 -11.56 -12.35 -18.04
N ALA A 22 -12.82 -12.42 -17.61
CA ALA A 22 -13.33 -11.46 -16.64
C ALA A 22 -12.65 -11.54 -15.28
N GLY A 23 -12.31 -12.75 -14.84
CA GLY A 23 -11.53 -12.95 -13.62
C GLY A 23 -10.10 -12.42 -13.73
N LEU A 24 -9.45 -12.58 -14.89
CA LEU A 24 -8.14 -11.98 -15.17
C LEU A 24 -8.20 -10.45 -15.10
N VAL A 25 -9.19 -9.84 -15.76
CA VAL A 25 -9.41 -8.39 -15.73
C VAL A 25 -9.73 -7.93 -14.30
N GLY A 26 -10.58 -8.65 -13.58
CA GLY A 26 -10.95 -8.35 -12.19
C GLY A 26 -9.77 -8.44 -11.23
N GLY A 27 -8.98 -9.50 -11.31
CA GLY A 27 -7.78 -9.69 -10.49
C GLY A 27 -6.70 -8.65 -10.80
N GLY A 28 -6.49 -8.34 -12.08
CA GLY A 28 -5.60 -7.25 -12.50
C GLY A 28 -6.07 -5.88 -12.00
N LEU A 29 -7.39 -5.64 -12.00
CA LEU A 29 -7.97 -4.42 -11.45
C LEU A 29 -7.76 -4.33 -9.93
N LEU A 30 -7.94 -5.43 -9.18
CA LEU A 30 -7.68 -5.47 -7.74
C LEU A 30 -6.19 -5.15 -7.43
N ALA A 31 -5.27 -5.77 -8.16
CA ALA A 31 -3.85 -5.49 -8.05
C ALA A 31 -3.53 -4.02 -8.36
N LEU A 32 -4.07 -3.48 -9.45
CA LEU A 32 -3.90 -2.08 -9.83
C LEU A 32 -4.45 -1.13 -8.77
N LEU A 33 -5.67 -1.37 -8.28
CA LEU A 33 -6.31 -0.55 -7.26
C LEU A 33 -5.54 -0.60 -5.94
N THR A 34 -4.98 -1.75 -5.57
CA THR A 34 -4.09 -1.87 -4.40
C THR A 34 -2.85 -1.00 -4.58
N HIS A 35 -2.22 -1.03 -5.75
CA HIS A 35 -1.03 -0.22 -6.01
C HIS A 35 -1.35 1.29 -6.02
N VAL A 36 -2.43 1.69 -6.69
CA VAL A 36 -2.92 3.08 -6.69
C VAL A 36 -3.28 3.53 -5.29
N HIS A 37 -3.93 2.67 -4.50
CA HIS A 37 -4.28 2.95 -3.12
C HIS A 37 -3.02 3.20 -2.29
N THR A 38 -2.05 2.29 -2.30
CA THR A 38 -0.78 2.48 -1.59
C THR A 38 -0.08 3.74 -2.05
N TRP A 39 0.01 3.99 -3.35
CA TRP A 39 0.67 5.19 -3.87
C TRP A 39 -0.03 6.49 -3.44
N CYS A 40 -1.35 6.56 -3.56
CA CYS A 40 -2.13 7.73 -3.18
C CYS A 40 -2.20 7.94 -1.67
N TRP A 41 -2.01 6.91 -0.85
CA TRP A 41 -2.12 7.04 0.59
C TRP A 41 -0.79 6.99 1.32
N SER A 42 0.30 6.57 0.68
CA SER A 42 1.63 6.48 1.29
C SER A 42 2.02 7.83 1.90
N ASP A 43 1.89 8.91 1.13
CA ASP A 43 2.23 10.25 1.61
C ASP A 43 1.40 10.64 2.83
N ILE A 44 0.11 10.30 2.86
CA ILE A 44 -0.78 10.61 3.98
C ILE A 44 -0.49 9.72 5.19
N ALA A 45 -0.21 8.43 4.98
CA ALA A 45 0.08 7.47 6.03
C ALA A 45 1.30 7.89 6.85
N CYS A 46 2.28 8.53 6.21
CA CYS A 46 3.45 9.12 6.86
C CYS A 46 3.07 10.28 7.81
N TYR A 47 2.02 11.04 7.54
CA TYR A 47 1.63 12.20 8.34
C TYR A 47 0.52 11.90 9.35
N ASN A 48 -0.35 10.95 9.05
CA ASN A 48 -1.46 10.58 9.91
C ASN A 48 -1.86 9.13 9.67
N HIS A 49 -1.21 8.21 10.39
CA HIS A 49 -1.46 6.78 10.27
C HIS A 49 -2.92 6.40 10.59
N GLY A 50 -3.55 7.10 11.54
CA GLY A 50 -4.95 6.85 11.90
C GLY A 50 -5.93 7.16 10.76
N LEU A 51 -5.65 8.19 9.97
CA LEU A 51 -6.44 8.51 8.78
C LEU A 51 -6.28 7.43 7.70
N PHE A 52 -5.06 6.91 7.54
CA PHE A 52 -4.76 5.81 6.63
C PHE A 52 -5.45 4.50 7.07
N ASP A 53 -5.25 4.07 8.31
CA ASP A 53 -5.83 2.83 8.85
C ASP A 53 -7.35 2.87 8.90
N GLY A 54 -7.93 4.03 9.19
CA GLY A 54 -9.37 4.24 9.11
C GLY A 54 -9.84 4.37 7.67
N ILE A 55 -9.73 5.57 7.12
CA ILE A 55 -10.36 5.94 5.84
C ILE A 55 -9.76 5.17 4.68
N GLY A 56 -8.43 5.03 4.65
CA GLY A 56 -7.74 4.30 3.60
C GLY A 56 -8.18 2.85 3.54
N THR A 57 -8.18 2.14 4.67
CA THR A 57 -8.66 0.74 4.73
C THR A 57 -10.12 0.59 4.30
N TYR A 58 -11.01 1.47 4.79
CA TYR A 58 -12.42 1.45 4.36
C TYR A 58 -12.57 1.70 2.85
N GLN A 59 -11.83 2.66 2.30
CA GLN A 59 -11.83 2.93 0.87
C GLN A 59 -11.36 1.70 0.08
N ASN A 60 -10.25 1.08 0.48
CA ASN A 60 -9.71 -0.09 -0.19
C ASN A 60 -10.70 -1.27 -0.16
N LEU A 61 -11.39 -1.47 0.96
CA LEU A 61 -12.47 -2.46 1.09
C LEU A 61 -13.61 -2.18 0.10
N VAL A 62 -14.08 -0.94 0.01
CA VAL A 62 -15.14 -0.54 -0.93
C VAL A 62 -14.71 -0.74 -2.38
N LEU A 63 -13.48 -0.35 -2.72
CA LEU A 63 -12.89 -0.57 -4.04
C LEU A 63 -12.80 -2.06 -4.38
N GLY A 64 -12.39 -2.90 -3.44
CA GLY A 64 -12.35 -4.35 -3.60
C GLY A 64 -13.75 -4.94 -3.90
N ILE A 65 -14.76 -4.53 -3.13
CA ILE A 65 -16.15 -4.96 -3.34
C ILE A 65 -16.63 -4.54 -4.74
N LEU A 66 -16.42 -3.28 -5.13
CA LEU A 66 -16.86 -2.77 -6.43
C LEU A 66 -16.12 -3.45 -7.60
N ALA A 67 -14.82 -3.70 -7.48
CA ALA A 67 -14.04 -4.40 -8.49
C ALA A 67 -14.52 -5.85 -8.67
N LEU A 68 -14.85 -6.54 -7.58
CA LEU A 68 -15.39 -7.90 -7.63
C LEU A 68 -16.80 -7.96 -8.23
N LEU A 69 -17.66 -7.01 -7.88
CA LEU A 69 -18.95 -6.85 -8.53
C LEU A 69 -18.77 -6.66 -10.04
N LEU A 70 -17.88 -5.75 -10.47
CA LEU A 70 -17.59 -5.49 -11.88
C LEU A 70 -17.04 -6.74 -12.59
N ALA A 71 -16.12 -7.47 -11.96
CA ALA A 71 -15.57 -8.73 -12.49
C ALA A 71 -16.68 -9.77 -12.73
N GLY A 72 -17.66 -9.83 -11.83
CA GLY A 72 -18.83 -10.69 -11.97
C GLY A 72 -19.84 -10.25 -13.04
N MET A 73 -20.00 -8.94 -13.23
CA MET A 73 -20.88 -8.36 -14.26
C MET A 73 -20.37 -8.63 -15.68
N LEU A 74 -19.05 -8.61 -15.86
CA LEU A 74 -18.38 -8.70 -17.15
C LEU A 74 -18.66 -9.98 -17.97
N PRO A 75 -18.63 -11.22 -17.43
CA PRO A 75 -18.91 -12.42 -18.22
C PRO A 75 -20.36 -12.45 -18.72
N VAL A 76 -21.30 -11.91 -17.93
CA VAL A 76 -22.70 -11.77 -18.34
C VAL A 76 -22.81 -10.71 -19.44
N ALA A 77 -22.13 -9.57 -19.29
CA ALA A 77 -22.15 -8.49 -20.28
C ALA A 77 -21.58 -8.93 -21.63
N LEU A 78 -20.47 -9.68 -21.62
CA LEU A 78 -19.79 -10.20 -22.81
C LEU A 78 -20.57 -11.32 -23.51
N SER A 79 -21.49 -11.98 -22.82
CA SER A 79 -22.33 -13.01 -23.42
C SER A 79 -23.35 -12.35 -24.36
N ARG A 80 -23.15 -12.57 -25.68
CA ARG A 80 -23.92 -11.98 -26.79
C ARG A 80 -25.34 -12.53 -26.95
N GLU A 81 -25.67 -13.69 -26.38
CA GLU A 81 -27.03 -14.24 -26.52
C GLU A 81 -27.82 -14.00 -25.24
N GLY A 82 -28.97 -13.33 -25.41
CA GLY A 82 -30.01 -13.29 -24.39
C GLY A 82 -30.53 -14.71 -24.17
N GLY A 83 -30.20 -15.32 -23.03
CA GLY A 83 -30.62 -16.70 -22.76
C GLY A 83 -29.80 -17.47 -21.72
N ALA A 84 -28.73 -16.91 -21.16
CA ALA A 84 -28.12 -17.53 -19.98
C ALA A 84 -29.08 -17.39 -18.79
N ASN A 85 -29.70 -18.50 -18.37
CA ASN A 85 -30.49 -18.58 -17.15
C ASN A 85 -29.69 -18.00 -15.96
N ARG A 86 -30.34 -17.31 -15.01
CA ARG A 86 -29.69 -16.68 -13.84
C ARG A 86 -28.67 -17.59 -13.16
N SER A 87 -28.98 -18.87 -13.01
CA SER A 87 -28.09 -19.84 -12.39
C SER A 87 -26.75 -19.98 -13.14
N ALA A 88 -26.77 -19.89 -14.46
CA ALA A 88 -25.56 -19.92 -15.29
C ALA A 88 -24.77 -18.60 -15.21
N ALA A 89 -25.46 -17.46 -15.10
CA ALA A 89 -24.83 -16.17 -14.87
C ALA A 89 -24.12 -16.10 -13.50
N VAL A 90 -24.79 -16.55 -12.44
CA VAL A 90 -24.24 -16.65 -11.08
C VAL A 90 -23.00 -17.57 -11.07
N LEU A 91 -23.06 -18.71 -11.75
CA LEU A 91 -21.90 -19.61 -11.88
C LEU A 91 -20.73 -18.95 -12.61
N ALA A 92 -21.00 -18.25 -13.72
CA ALA A 92 -19.98 -17.52 -14.47
C ALA A 92 -19.32 -16.41 -13.63
N GLY A 93 -20.13 -15.66 -12.88
CA GLY A 93 -19.63 -14.66 -11.93
C GLY A 93 -18.79 -15.28 -10.82
N GLY A 94 -19.24 -16.39 -10.22
CA GLY A 94 -18.48 -17.11 -9.20
C GLY A 94 -17.11 -17.60 -9.71
N ILE A 95 -17.06 -18.16 -10.92
CA ILE A 95 -15.80 -18.56 -11.57
C ILE A 95 -14.89 -17.35 -11.77
N ALA A 96 -15.43 -16.23 -12.26
CA ALA A 96 -14.66 -15.00 -12.43
C ALA A 96 -14.09 -14.49 -11.09
N GLY A 97 -14.87 -14.54 -10.02
CA GLY A 97 -14.41 -14.17 -8.67
C GLY A 97 -13.31 -15.08 -8.13
N CYS A 98 -13.43 -16.40 -8.32
CA CYS A 98 -12.36 -17.35 -7.96
C CYS A 98 -11.07 -17.05 -8.72
N VAL A 99 -11.15 -16.77 -10.02
CA VAL A 99 -9.98 -16.42 -10.83
C VAL A 99 -9.38 -15.09 -10.39
N ALA A 100 -10.21 -14.08 -10.12
CA ALA A 100 -9.76 -12.78 -9.62
C ALA A 100 -9.00 -12.92 -8.29
N PHE A 101 -9.50 -13.76 -7.37
CA PHE A 101 -8.80 -14.11 -6.13
C PHE A 101 -7.44 -14.74 -6.39
N LEU A 102 -7.36 -15.77 -7.25
CA LEU A 102 -6.09 -16.44 -7.57
C LEU A 102 -5.05 -15.48 -8.16
N ILE A 103 -5.48 -14.57 -9.02
CA ILE A 103 -4.60 -13.54 -9.61
C ILE A 103 -4.14 -12.54 -8.54
N ASN A 104 -5.03 -12.12 -7.65
CA ASN A 104 -4.69 -11.20 -6.56
C ASN A 104 -3.71 -11.85 -5.56
N GLU A 105 -3.91 -13.11 -5.20
CA GLU A 105 -2.98 -13.88 -4.35
C GLU A 105 -1.61 -14.07 -5.00
N LEU A 106 -1.60 -14.39 -6.30
CA LEU A 106 -0.36 -14.50 -7.06
C LEU A 106 0.40 -13.17 -7.08
N HIS A 107 -0.31 -12.06 -7.29
CA HIS A 107 0.26 -10.72 -7.24
C HIS A 107 0.84 -10.40 -5.86
N PHE A 108 0.09 -10.63 -4.79
CA PHE A 108 0.52 -10.38 -3.41
C PHE A 108 1.78 -11.19 -3.06
N THR A 109 1.80 -12.49 -3.40
CA THR A 109 2.95 -13.36 -3.14
C THR A 109 4.17 -12.92 -3.96
N THR A 110 3.96 -12.46 -5.19
CA THR A 110 5.02 -11.91 -6.04
C THR A 110 5.66 -10.66 -5.41
N ILE A 111 4.85 -9.73 -4.89
CA ILE A 111 5.36 -8.55 -4.19
C ILE A 111 6.17 -8.95 -2.95
N LEU A 112 5.68 -9.90 -2.15
CA LEU A 112 6.40 -10.34 -0.95
C LEU A 112 7.78 -10.91 -1.28
N VAL A 113 7.87 -11.73 -2.33
CA VAL A 113 9.10 -12.45 -2.71
C VAL A 113 10.09 -11.53 -3.42
N PHE A 114 9.62 -10.69 -4.36
CA PHE A 114 10.50 -9.89 -5.22
C PHE A 114 10.61 -8.41 -4.79
N GLY A 115 9.75 -7.93 -3.91
CA GLY A 115 9.67 -6.52 -3.52
C GLY A 115 10.78 -6.04 -2.58
N HIS A 116 11.58 -6.95 -2.01
CA HIS A 116 12.62 -6.63 -1.01
C HIS A 116 14.03 -6.47 -1.62
N GLY A 117 14.15 -6.35 -2.94
CA GLY A 117 15.44 -6.11 -3.61
C GLY A 117 16.42 -7.29 -3.60
N SER A 118 15.99 -8.47 -3.16
CA SER A 118 16.79 -9.69 -3.20
C SER A 118 16.74 -10.37 -4.57
N SER A 119 17.78 -11.12 -4.92
CA SER A 119 17.82 -11.96 -6.13
C SER A 119 16.98 -13.22 -5.94
N ALA A 120 15.68 -13.06 -5.70
CA ALA A 120 14.75 -14.16 -5.54
C ALA A 120 14.57 -14.91 -6.87
N GLY A 121 14.45 -16.23 -6.81
CA GLY A 121 14.21 -17.10 -7.96
C GLY A 121 12.77 -17.62 -8.01
N PRO A 122 12.39 -18.30 -9.11
CA PRO A 122 11.07 -18.95 -9.21
C PRO A 122 10.80 -19.99 -8.11
N GLY A 123 11.85 -20.61 -7.56
CA GLY A 123 11.75 -21.54 -6.44
C GLY A 123 11.27 -20.89 -5.14
N ASP A 124 11.66 -19.63 -4.90
CA ASP A 124 11.25 -18.87 -3.71
C ASP A 124 9.76 -18.50 -3.80
N LEU A 125 9.28 -18.16 -4.99
CA LEU A 125 7.85 -17.93 -5.25
C LEU A 125 7.04 -19.19 -4.99
N LEU A 126 7.48 -20.34 -5.51
CA LEU A 126 6.79 -21.61 -5.29
C LEU A 126 6.78 -21.99 -3.80
N SER A 127 7.91 -21.78 -3.11
CA SER A 127 8.03 -22.01 -1.67
C SER A 127 7.06 -21.13 -0.88
N ALA A 128 6.98 -19.84 -1.20
CA ALA A 128 6.06 -18.90 -0.57
C ALA A 128 4.58 -19.29 -0.79
N ILE A 129 4.21 -19.70 -2.01
CA ILE A 129 2.86 -20.21 -2.31
C ILE A 129 2.55 -21.45 -1.47
N CYS A 130 3.44 -22.45 -1.47
CA CYS A 130 3.27 -23.69 -0.71
C CYS A 130 3.16 -23.44 0.80
N SER A 131 3.99 -22.55 1.34
CA SER A 131 3.96 -22.15 2.75
C SER A 131 2.65 -21.46 3.11
N THR A 132 2.18 -20.53 2.27
CA THR A 132 0.91 -19.82 2.49
C THR A 132 -0.26 -20.78 2.46
N LEU A 133 -0.29 -21.72 1.50
CA LEU A 133 -1.30 -22.78 1.45
C LEU A 133 -1.27 -23.68 2.69
N ALA A 134 -0.08 -24.13 3.12
CA ALA A 134 0.05 -25.01 4.27
C ALA A 134 -0.44 -24.34 5.57
N ASN A 135 -0.17 -23.05 5.75
CA ASN A 135 -0.46 -22.32 6.98
C ASN A 135 -1.83 -21.63 6.98
N HIS A 136 -2.37 -21.27 5.81
CA HIS A 136 -3.55 -20.42 5.68
C HIS A 136 -4.61 -20.95 4.71
N ALA A 137 -4.61 -22.25 4.37
CA ALA A 137 -5.60 -22.85 3.47
C ALA A 137 -7.07 -22.54 3.83
N LEU A 138 -7.44 -22.67 5.12
CA LEU A 138 -8.83 -22.42 5.56
C LEU A 138 -9.22 -20.93 5.46
N PRO A 139 -8.44 -19.97 5.98
CA PRO A 139 -8.68 -18.54 5.75
C PRO A 139 -8.72 -18.17 4.26
N LEU A 140 -7.77 -18.66 3.46
CA LEU A 140 -7.71 -18.39 2.02
C LEU A 140 -8.94 -18.93 1.29
N LEU A 141 -9.42 -20.12 1.66
CA LEU A 141 -10.65 -20.66 1.11
C LEU A 141 -11.86 -19.78 1.46
N ALA A 142 -11.96 -19.31 2.70
CA ALA A 142 -13.04 -18.43 3.13
C ALA A 142 -13.02 -17.09 2.37
N ILE A 143 -11.84 -16.48 2.19
CA ILE A 143 -11.65 -15.24 1.42
C ILE A 143 -12.01 -15.47 -0.05
N GLY A 144 -11.48 -16.54 -0.66
CA GLY A 144 -11.77 -16.90 -2.05
C GLY A 144 -13.26 -17.13 -2.30
N LEU A 145 -13.96 -17.79 -1.36
CA LEU A 145 -15.41 -17.97 -1.43
C LEU A 145 -16.17 -16.64 -1.29
N ALA A 146 -15.76 -15.75 -0.38
CA ALA A 146 -16.37 -14.44 -0.24
C ALA A 146 -16.23 -13.61 -1.53
N MET A 147 -15.05 -13.63 -2.16
CA MET A 147 -14.80 -12.96 -3.44
C MET A 147 -15.64 -13.56 -4.57
N ALA A 148 -15.77 -14.90 -4.61
CA ALA A 148 -16.63 -15.59 -5.56
C ALA A 148 -18.11 -15.21 -5.37
N VAL A 149 -18.59 -15.09 -4.12
CA VAL A 149 -19.96 -14.66 -3.81
C VAL A 149 -20.21 -13.23 -4.26
N LEU A 150 -19.28 -12.31 -4.02
CA LEU A 150 -19.39 -10.92 -4.47
C LEU A 150 -19.45 -10.83 -6.00
N ALA A 151 -18.59 -11.56 -6.72
CA ALA A 151 -18.65 -11.60 -8.18
C ALA A 151 -19.95 -12.26 -8.68
N ALA A 152 -20.39 -13.34 -8.04
CA ALA A 152 -21.68 -13.97 -8.36
C ALA A 152 -22.86 -13.00 -8.16
N LEU A 153 -22.81 -12.13 -7.14
CA LEU A 153 -23.80 -11.09 -6.93
C LEU A 153 -23.80 -10.04 -8.05
N GLY A 154 -22.62 -9.60 -8.52
CA GLY A 154 -22.50 -8.71 -9.67
C GLY A 154 -23.11 -9.30 -10.94
N ALA A 155 -22.84 -10.58 -11.21
CA ALA A 155 -23.43 -11.32 -12.33
C ALA A 155 -24.96 -11.40 -12.21
N PHE A 156 -25.46 -11.67 -11.01
CA PHE A 156 -26.89 -11.74 -10.71
C PHE A 156 -27.60 -10.42 -11.01
N VAL A 157 -27.03 -9.28 -10.58
CA VAL A 157 -27.61 -7.95 -10.80
C VAL A 157 -27.79 -7.68 -12.30
N VAL A 158 -26.75 -7.89 -13.12
CA VAL A 158 -26.85 -7.67 -14.58
C VAL A 158 -27.85 -8.63 -15.22
N SER A 159 -27.84 -9.91 -14.82
CA SER A 159 -28.79 -10.89 -15.35
C SER A 159 -30.24 -10.52 -15.00
N PHE A 160 -30.49 -10.03 -13.79
CA PHE A 160 -31.82 -9.60 -13.33
C PHE A 160 -32.35 -8.42 -14.15
N PHE A 161 -31.51 -7.41 -14.42
CA PHE A 161 -31.92 -6.26 -15.23
C PHE A 161 -32.09 -6.62 -16.70
N ARG A 162 -31.25 -7.50 -17.26
CA ARG A 162 -31.42 -8.00 -18.64
C ARG A 162 -32.75 -8.70 -18.85
N GLU A 163 -33.16 -9.54 -17.90
CA GLU A 163 -34.43 -10.27 -17.99
C GLU A 163 -35.67 -9.37 -17.91
N ARG A 164 -35.54 -8.17 -17.33
CA ARG A 164 -36.64 -7.20 -17.24
C ARG A 164 -36.72 -6.22 -18.40
N ALA A 165 -35.73 -6.20 -19.30
CA ALA A 165 -35.73 -5.32 -20.45
C ALA A 165 -36.79 -5.74 -21.49
N ALA A 166 -37.35 -4.80 -22.25
CA ALA A 166 -38.40 -5.13 -23.22
C ALA A 166 -37.86 -5.87 -24.46
N GLY A 167 -36.54 -5.84 -24.67
CA GLY A 167 -35.87 -6.57 -25.74
C GLY A 167 -34.36 -6.75 -25.50
N PRO A 168 -33.69 -7.55 -26.35
CA PRO A 168 -32.26 -7.86 -26.21
C PRO A 168 -31.36 -6.62 -26.30
N ASP A 169 -31.70 -5.64 -27.15
CA ASP A 169 -30.94 -4.40 -27.30
C ASP A 169 -31.04 -3.50 -26.06
N GLU A 170 -32.24 -3.39 -25.48
CA GLU A 170 -32.46 -2.68 -24.21
C GLU A 170 -31.74 -3.36 -23.04
N GLY A 171 -31.75 -4.69 -23.01
CA GLY A 171 -31.01 -5.47 -21.99
C GLY A 171 -29.50 -5.27 -22.11
N ALA A 172 -28.97 -5.22 -23.32
CA ALA A 172 -27.57 -4.90 -23.58
C ALA A 172 -27.23 -3.46 -23.15
N ALA A 173 -28.09 -2.48 -23.45
CA ALA A 173 -27.92 -1.09 -23.03
C ALA A 173 -27.93 -0.95 -21.50
N ALA A 174 -28.91 -1.56 -20.82
CA ALA A 174 -29.00 -1.56 -19.36
C ALA A 174 -27.76 -2.18 -18.71
N SER A 175 -27.24 -3.27 -19.28
CA SER A 175 -26.00 -3.91 -18.79
C SER A 175 -24.80 -3.00 -18.92
N ARG A 176 -24.62 -2.37 -20.09
CA ARG A 176 -23.52 -1.43 -20.32
C ARG A 176 -23.62 -0.25 -19.35
N LEU A 177 -24.82 0.28 -19.13
CA LEU A 177 -25.04 1.36 -18.19
C LEU A 177 -24.63 0.97 -16.76
N ILE A 178 -25.02 -0.22 -16.28
CA ILE A 178 -24.64 -0.72 -14.94
C ILE A 178 -23.12 -0.95 -14.84
N LEU A 179 -22.48 -1.52 -15.87
CA LEU A 179 -21.03 -1.69 -15.88
C LEU A 179 -20.32 -0.34 -15.86
N CYS A 180 -20.73 0.60 -16.72
CA CYS A 180 -20.14 1.92 -16.81
C CYS A 180 -20.36 2.72 -15.52
N SER A 181 -21.53 2.63 -14.89
CA SER A 181 -21.79 3.30 -13.61
C SER A 181 -20.95 2.71 -12.48
N THR A 182 -20.73 1.39 -12.48
CA THR A 182 -19.88 0.72 -11.49
C THR A 182 -18.40 1.12 -11.69
N ALA A 183 -17.93 1.14 -12.94
CA ALA A 183 -16.58 1.61 -13.26
C ALA A 183 -16.38 3.10 -12.89
N ALA A 184 -17.38 3.94 -13.16
CA ALA A 184 -17.34 5.35 -12.74
C ALA A 184 -17.31 5.49 -11.22
N ALA A 185 -18.09 4.70 -10.48
CA ALA A 185 -18.05 4.68 -9.02
C ALA A 185 -16.67 4.26 -8.49
N ILE A 186 -16.02 3.26 -9.10
CA ILE A 186 -14.64 2.87 -8.76
C ILE A 186 -13.69 4.06 -8.95
N LEU A 187 -13.75 4.75 -10.09
CA LEU A 187 -12.88 5.91 -10.35
C LEU A 187 -13.10 7.03 -9.32
N VAL A 188 -14.36 7.35 -9.01
CA VAL A 188 -14.72 8.37 -8.02
C VAL A 188 -14.20 7.99 -6.64
N VAL A 189 -14.44 6.75 -6.20
CA VAL A 189 -13.99 6.26 -4.88
C VAL A 189 -12.47 6.13 -4.83
N ALA A 190 -11.78 5.82 -5.93
CA ALA A 190 -10.33 5.72 -5.96
C ALA A 190 -9.65 7.09 -5.81
N VAL A 191 -10.25 8.15 -6.37
CA VAL A 191 -9.61 9.47 -6.47
C VAL A 191 -10.07 10.46 -5.41
N LEU A 192 -11.37 10.55 -5.12
CA LEU A 192 -11.88 11.63 -4.26
C LEU A 192 -11.40 11.54 -2.80
N PRO A 193 -11.42 10.38 -2.11
CA PRO A 193 -10.95 10.30 -0.74
C PRO A 193 -9.48 10.72 -0.55
N PRO A 194 -8.49 10.19 -1.32
CA PRO A 194 -7.11 10.64 -1.14
C PRO A 194 -6.93 12.09 -1.55
N LEU A 195 -7.62 12.59 -2.59
CA LEU A 195 -7.54 14.00 -2.99
C LEU A 195 -8.06 14.93 -1.88
N ALA A 196 -9.19 14.57 -1.26
CA ALA A 196 -9.75 15.32 -0.15
C ALA A 196 -8.82 15.30 1.07
N ALA A 197 -8.24 14.15 1.40
CA ALA A 197 -7.28 14.02 2.49
C ALA A 197 -6.03 14.89 2.26
N HIS A 198 -5.45 14.89 1.05
CA HIS A 198 -4.33 15.77 0.71
C HIS A 198 -4.70 17.24 0.80
N ALA A 199 -5.86 17.64 0.26
CA ALA A 199 -6.30 19.03 0.30
C ALA A 199 -6.54 19.49 1.75
N MET A 200 -7.13 18.64 2.59
CA MET A 200 -7.38 18.94 3.99
C MET A 200 -6.09 18.98 4.82
N LEU A 201 -5.12 18.10 4.56
CA LEU A 201 -3.78 18.19 5.16
C LEU A 201 -3.06 19.48 4.73
N GLY A 202 -3.06 19.80 3.44
CA GLY A 202 -2.46 21.02 2.91
C GLY A 202 -3.14 22.31 3.40
N ALA A 203 -4.43 22.25 3.72
CA ALA A 203 -5.19 23.35 4.32
C ALA A 203 -5.08 23.42 5.86
N GLY A 204 -4.38 22.47 6.50
CA GLY A 204 -4.28 22.39 7.96
C GLY A 204 -5.59 22.01 8.66
N MET A 205 -6.53 21.39 7.95
CA MET A 205 -7.81 20.92 8.51
C MET A 205 -7.72 19.52 9.13
N ILE A 206 -6.70 18.75 8.74
CA ILE A 206 -6.36 17.48 9.37
C ILE A 206 -5.04 17.69 10.10
N ASP A 207 -5.03 17.34 11.38
CA ASP A 207 -3.82 17.41 12.19
C ASP A 207 -2.78 16.42 11.65
N VAL A 208 -1.56 16.90 11.51
CA VAL A 208 -0.39 16.04 11.33
C VAL A 208 -0.09 15.41 12.68
N ASN A 209 0.11 14.09 12.71
CA ASN A 209 0.60 13.38 13.88
C ASN A 209 2.14 13.40 13.86
N PRO A 210 2.79 14.23 14.69
CA PRO A 210 4.24 14.40 14.63
C PRO A 210 4.98 13.11 14.90
N GLY A 211 4.51 12.27 15.83
CA GLY A 211 5.12 10.96 16.09
C GLY A 211 5.15 10.05 14.85
N THR A 212 4.12 10.04 14.02
CA THR A 212 4.13 9.25 12.77
C THR A 212 5.06 9.88 11.72
N ALA A 213 5.02 11.19 11.57
CA ALA A 213 5.85 11.92 10.62
C ALA A 213 7.35 11.89 10.97
N LEU A 214 7.68 11.77 12.26
CA LEU A 214 9.05 11.60 12.73
C LEU A 214 9.61 10.20 12.44
N MET A 215 8.75 9.16 12.35
CA MET A 215 9.20 7.80 11.97
C MET A 215 9.70 7.71 10.52
N THR A 216 9.35 8.67 9.67
CA THR A 216 9.78 8.70 8.27
C THR A 216 10.98 9.60 8.02
N ALA A 217 11.46 10.31 9.05
CA ALA A 217 12.72 11.04 8.96
C ALA A 217 13.87 10.05 8.73
N ALA A 218 14.50 10.15 7.57
CA ALA A 218 15.60 9.28 7.19
C ALA A 218 16.91 10.05 7.35
N VAL A 219 17.78 9.55 8.23
CA VAL A 219 19.10 10.11 8.48
C VAL A 219 20.13 9.00 8.23
N SER A 220 21.20 9.31 7.52
CA SER A 220 22.33 8.42 7.32
C SER A 220 23.54 8.95 8.09
N ALA A 221 24.42 8.07 8.54
CA ALA A 221 25.73 8.44 9.05
C ALA A 221 26.80 7.64 8.31
N GLU A 222 27.90 8.31 7.99
CA GLU A 222 29.04 7.73 7.31
C GLU A 222 30.35 8.22 7.95
N ARG A 223 31.30 7.31 8.08
CA ARG A 223 32.68 7.66 8.43
C ARG A 223 33.45 8.03 7.16
N THR A 224 33.58 9.33 6.90
CA THR A 224 34.24 9.84 5.68
C THR A 224 35.76 9.92 5.81
N ALA A 225 36.29 9.92 7.04
CA ALA A 225 37.72 9.85 7.34
C ALA A 225 37.97 9.10 8.65
N PRO A 226 39.23 8.70 8.97
CA PRO A 226 39.55 8.02 10.22
C PRO A 226 39.10 8.79 11.47
N ASP A 227 39.02 10.11 11.40
CA ASP A 227 38.64 11.03 12.46
C ASP A 227 37.45 11.91 12.08
N ALA A 228 36.62 11.50 11.11
CA ALA A 228 35.42 12.25 10.72
C ALA A 228 34.21 11.34 10.53
N ILE A 229 33.08 11.78 11.08
CA ILE A 229 31.75 11.20 10.85
C ILE A 229 30.85 12.30 10.29
N VAL A 230 30.20 12.03 9.16
CA VAL A 230 29.21 12.90 8.53
C VAL A 230 27.84 12.28 8.69
N ILE A 231 26.89 13.08 9.15
CA ILE A 231 25.48 12.72 9.23
C ILE A 231 24.74 13.52 8.16
N THR A 232 23.96 12.83 7.34
CA THR A 232 23.17 13.43 6.25
C THR A 232 21.69 13.19 6.48
N VAL A 233 20.87 14.20 6.26
CA VAL A 233 19.41 14.03 6.25
C VAL A 233 18.95 13.66 4.85
N GLU A 234 18.47 12.44 4.67
CA GLU A 234 18.00 11.90 3.39
C GLU A 234 16.54 12.29 3.11
N GLU A 235 15.71 12.30 4.15
CA GLU A 235 14.30 12.70 4.11
C GLU A 235 13.93 13.47 5.38
N VAL A 236 13.19 14.57 5.21
CA VAL A 236 12.72 15.41 6.32
C VAL A 236 11.20 15.52 6.23
N PRO A 237 10.46 15.39 7.34
CA PRO A 237 9.05 15.76 7.38
C PRO A 237 8.86 17.27 7.10
N PRO A 238 7.62 17.74 6.83
CA PRO A 238 7.34 19.16 6.68
C PRO A 238 7.88 19.97 7.85
N ALA A 239 8.45 21.15 7.58
CA ALA A 239 9.08 21.99 8.59
C ALA A 239 8.15 22.40 9.75
N SER A 240 6.82 22.34 9.54
CA SER A 240 5.81 22.58 10.58
C SER A 240 5.71 21.46 11.63
N VAL A 241 6.37 20.32 11.41
CA VAL A 241 6.32 19.13 12.27
C VAL A 241 7.47 19.11 13.26
N LEU A 242 8.64 19.61 12.85
CA LEU A 242 9.86 19.59 13.66
C LEU A 242 9.95 20.83 14.55
N ASP A 243 10.53 20.66 15.73
CA ASP A 243 10.91 21.77 16.59
C ASP A 243 11.81 22.74 15.78
N PRO A 244 11.42 24.01 15.62
CA PRO A 244 12.16 24.96 14.80
C PRO A 244 13.50 25.37 15.45
N ASP A 245 13.63 25.24 16.76
CA ASP A 245 14.81 25.64 17.53
C ASP A 245 15.79 24.46 17.70
N LEU A 246 15.27 23.24 17.82
CA LEU A 246 16.08 22.03 17.99
C LEU A 246 15.50 20.83 17.22
N PRO A 247 15.59 20.79 15.89
CA PRO A 247 14.95 19.74 15.10
C PRO A 247 15.58 18.36 15.31
N PHE A 248 16.87 18.31 15.64
CA PHE A 248 17.61 17.08 15.89
C PHE A 248 18.52 17.19 17.10
N SER A 249 18.64 16.09 17.84
CA SER A 249 19.74 15.86 18.78
C SER A 249 20.62 14.72 18.32
N VAL A 250 21.94 14.90 18.43
CA VAL A 250 22.93 13.91 18.04
C VAL A 250 23.71 13.49 19.27
N PHE A 251 23.73 12.19 19.53
CA PHE A 251 24.48 11.59 20.61
C PHE A 251 25.55 10.66 20.04
N MET A 252 26.79 10.81 20.52
CA MET A 252 27.90 9.93 20.21
C MET A 252 28.41 9.29 21.49
N ASN A 253 28.36 7.95 21.55
CA ASN A 253 28.65 7.17 22.76
C ASN A 253 27.82 7.63 24.00
N GLY A 254 26.57 8.04 23.75
CA GLY A 254 25.66 8.55 24.79
C GLY A 254 25.92 9.99 25.23
N VAL A 255 26.86 10.69 24.59
CA VAL A 255 27.18 12.09 24.89
C VAL A 255 26.51 13.01 23.87
N ASP A 256 25.85 14.06 24.35
CA ASP A 256 25.25 15.09 23.49
C ASP A 256 26.33 15.88 22.75
N VAL A 257 26.25 15.84 21.43
CA VAL A 257 27.13 16.53 20.48
C VAL A 257 26.31 17.23 19.39
N SER A 258 25.04 17.55 19.66
CA SER A 258 24.07 18.06 18.68
C SER A 258 24.58 19.27 17.88
N ASN A 259 25.40 20.13 18.49
CA ASN A 259 26.02 21.29 17.87
C ASN A 259 27.39 21.58 18.51
N ALA A 260 28.11 22.59 18.02
CA ALA A 260 29.44 22.94 18.52
C ALA A 260 29.44 23.32 20.01
N SER A 261 28.38 23.97 20.50
CA SER A 261 28.24 24.33 21.91
C SER A 261 28.02 23.10 22.80
N ALA A 262 27.15 22.17 22.38
CA ALA A 262 26.90 20.92 23.09
C ALA A 262 28.17 20.05 23.15
N CYS A 263 28.87 19.94 22.02
CA CYS A 263 30.13 19.21 21.92
C CYS A 263 31.22 19.79 22.84
N ALA A 264 31.34 21.13 22.90
CA ALA A 264 32.28 21.79 23.81
C ALA A 264 31.90 21.62 25.28
N ALA A 265 30.61 21.74 25.62
CA ALA A 265 30.10 21.60 26.98
C ALA A 265 30.26 20.18 27.54
N SER A 266 30.13 19.16 26.68
CA SER A 266 30.30 17.77 27.06
C SER A 266 31.76 17.31 27.15
N GLY A 267 32.71 18.14 26.71
CA GLY A 267 34.12 17.78 26.63
C GLY A 267 34.41 16.72 25.56
N PHE A 268 33.47 16.48 24.64
CA PHE A 268 33.67 15.55 23.55
C PHE A 268 34.67 16.14 22.54
N THR A 269 35.77 15.42 22.31
CA THR A 269 36.91 15.91 21.53
C THR A 269 36.64 15.90 20.01
N ALA A 270 35.66 16.66 19.55
CA ALA A 270 35.36 16.87 18.14
C ALA A 270 34.95 18.32 17.87
N THR A 271 35.08 18.75 16.62
CA THR A 271 34.50 19.99 16.10
C THR A 271 33.30 19.65 15.23
N VAL A 272 32.28 20.50 15.26
CA VAL A 272 31.03 20.31 14.49
C VAL A 272 30.96 21.36 13.37
N ASP A 273 30.74 20.91 12.14
CA ASP A 273 30.55 21.76 10.95
C ASP A 273 29.31 21.33 10.16
N PRO A 274 28.28 22.20 9.99
CA PRO A 274 28.20 23.57 10.49
C PRO A 274 28.08 23.64 12.01
N THR A 275 28.49 24.76 12.60
CA THR A 275 28.52 24.94 14.07
C THR A 275 27.16 24.79 14.75
N GLY A 276 26.07 25.04 14.00
CA GLY A 276 24.70 24.83 14.46
C GLY A 276 24.25 23.37 14.49
N GLY A 277 25.04 22.45 13.94
CA GLY A 277 24.69 21.03 13.86
C GLY A 277 23.83 20.68 12.65
N LEU A 278 23.10 19.57 12.75
CA LEU A 278 22.28 19.04 11.67
C LEU A 278 20.99 19.86 11.50
N ALA A 279 20.72 20.39 10.30
CA ALA A 279 19.51 21.14 10.01
C ALA A 279 18.38 20.25 9.46
N ALA A 280 17.14 20.65 9.70
CA ALA A 280 15.91 20.05 9.16
C ALA A 280 15.69 20.38 7.66
N VAL A 281 16.70 20.13 6.83
CA VAL A 281 16.62 20.34 5.38
C VAL A 281 17.14 19.10 4.67
N ARG A 282 16.41 18.63 3.66
CA ARG A 282 16.82 17.47 2.86
C ARG A 282 18.19 17.73 2.23
N GLY A 283 19.11 16.78 2.37
CA GLY A 283 20.49 16.88 1.93
C GLY A 283 21.37 17.74 2.86
N SER A 284 20.86 18.22 3.99
CA SER A 284 21.68 18.86 5.01
C SER A 284 22.68 17.85 5.56
N GLN A 285 23.91 18.32 5.75
CA GLN A 285 25.00 17.54 6.31
C GLN A 285 25.58 18.25 7.52
N ALA A 286 25.95 17.47 8.52
CA ALA A 286 26.79 17.92 9.62
C ALA A 286 27.92 16.93 9.83
N ALA A 287 29.13 17.45 9.99
CA ALA A 287 30.35 16.68 10.18
C ALA A 287 30.88 16.88 11.60
N TRP A 288 31.23 15.78 12.25
CA TRP A 288 31.99 15.76 13.49
C TRP A 288 33.39 15.28 13.17
N THR A 289 34.39 16.09 13.51
CA THR A 289 35.80 15.81 13.21
C THR A 289 36.65 15.90 14.46
N GLY A 290 37.47 14.88 14.76
CA GLY A 290 38.44 14.91 15.86
C GLY A 290 38.60 13.59 16.62
N GLY A 291 39.32 13.66 17.74
CA GLY A 291 39.67 12.49 18.55
C GLY A 291 38.47 11.72 19.11
N GLY A 292 37.36 12.39 19.41
CA GLY A 292 36.14 11.78 19.96
C GLY A 292 35.41 10.88 18.97
N VAL A 293 35.60 11.11 17.67
CA VAL A 293 35.05 10.27 16.59
C VAL A 293 36.11 9.39 15.92
N SER A 294 37.36 9.39 16.41
CA SER A 294 38.47 8.68 15.79
C SER A 294 38.30 7.16 15.81
N ASN A 295 38.55 6.51 14.68
CA ASN A 295 38.60 5.06 14.55
C ASN A 295 39.92 4.49 15.12
N ASN A 296 39.99 4.42 16.45
CA ASN A 296 41.09 3.78 17.18
C ASN A 296 40.80 2.30 17.49
N GLY A 297 39.99 1.63 16.65
CA GLY A 297 39.55 0.25 16.87
C GLY A 297 38.37 0.10 17.82
N THR A 298 37.75 1.20 18.26
CA THR A 298 36.48 1.21 19.00
C THR A 298 35.42 1.87 18.12
N PRO A 299 34.29 1.20 17.82
CA PRO A 299 33.21 1.81 17.06
C PRO A 299 32.59 2.96 17.85
N VAL A 300 32.15 3.98 17.15
CA VAL A 300 31.39 5.11 17.70
C VAL A 300 29.92 4.75 17.59
N TYR A 301 29.23 4.73 18.72
CA TYR A 301 27.78 4.56 18.74
C TYR A 301 27.12 5.90 18.45
N VAL A 302 26.42 6.02 17.33
CA VAL A 302 25.75 7.25 16.89
C VAL A 302 24.25 7.06 17.02
N VAL A 303 23.62 7.98 17.74
CA VAL A 303 22.16 8.08 17.85
C VAL A 303 21.74 9.46 17.41
N VAL A 304 20.73 9.52 16.53
CA VAL A 304 20.09 10.78 16.14
C VAL A 304 18.63 10.69 16.56
N MET A 305 18.20 11.69 17.31
CA MET A 305 16.82 11.90 17.72
C MET A 305 16.24 13.07 16.96
N ALA A 306 15.01 12.94 16.49
CA ALA A 306 14.24 14.02 15.90
C ALA A 306 13.16 14.49 16.89
N HIS A 307 12.96 15.80 16.95
CA HIS A 307 12.07 16.46 17.91
C HIS A 307 10.89 17.10 17.21
N GLY A 308 9.68 16.77 17.65
CA GLY A 308 8.44 17.34 17.14
C GLY A 308 8.08 18.65 17.83
N THR A 309 7.33 19.51 17.15
CA THR A 309 6.78 20.76 17.73
C THR A 309 5.86 20.53 18.94
N ASP A 310 5.37 19.31 19.12
CA ASP A 310 4.51 18.86 20.22
C ASP A 310 5.30 18.31 21.42
N GLY A 311 6.64 18.28 21.34
CA GLY A 311 7.52 17.67 22.33
C GLY A 311 7.69 16.16 22.18
N SER A 312 7.20 15.55 21.09
CA SER A 312 7.49 14.17 20.76
C SER A 312 8.96 13.99 20.39
N GLU A 313 9.59 12.90 20.82
CA GLU A 313 10.98 12.57 20.48
C GLU A 313 11.06 11.16 19.88
N ILE A 314 11.75 11.00 18.75
CA ILE A 314 11.92 9.69 18.09
C ILE A 314 13.37 9.48 17.70
N ILE A 315 13.89 8.27 17.93
CA ILE A 315 15.19 7.83 17.41
C ILE A 315 15.04 7.55 15.92
N VAL A 316 15.69 8.36 15.08
CA VAL A 316 15.69 8.25 13.61
C VAL A 316 16.95 7.59 13.07
N LEU A 317 17.99 7.48 13.90
CA LEU A 317 19.20 6.72 13.60
C LEU A 317 19.75 6.13 14.90
N SER A 318 20.17 4.86 14.86
CA SER A 318 20.93 4.21 15.94
C SER A 318 21.85 3.15 15.34
N LEU A 319 23.14 3.43 15.25
CA LEU A 319 24.12 2.52 14.65
C LEU A 319 25.50 2.62 15.29
N MET A 320 26.38 1.66 14.99
CA MET A 320 27.79 1.67 15.35
C MET A 320 28.64 1.88 14.08
N ILE A 321 29.58 2.84 14.12
CA ILE A 321 30.40 3.27 12.96
C ILE A 321 31.88 3.43 13.27
#